data_AF-A0A2E5W1M5-F1
#
_entry.id   AF-A0A2E5W1M5-F1
#
_cell.length_a   1.000
_cell.length_b   1.000
_cell.length_c   1.000
_cell.angle_alpha   90.00
_cell.angle_beta   90.00
_cell.angle_gamma   90.00
#
_symmetry.space_group_name_H-M   'P 1'
#
loop_
_entity.id
_entity.type
_entity.pdbx_description
1 polymer ?
#
loop_
_entity_poly.entity_id
_entity_poly.type
_entity_poly.pdbx_seq_one_letter_code
_entity_poly.pdbx_strand_id
1 'polypeptide(L)'
;MYYFTSPIYVDIFINEAGWSQEKYNGVVGGVAMLSAVFGQIVGGILGDRFGIRRVAMVSFITLAFANATFAFLQPFWMSTFVMTTFLVGQYFIAGISLICLISMCMRLTWSKVGGTQFTAYMSVLNTSAVFAYTLTERMISIFDYTTAIYIGAALTMVTTFFLAFIDENETDRVLEGIESGSDEPDNLGESAWWEEEGGGKPVAAT
;
A
#
# COMPACT_ATOMS: atom_id res chain seq x y z
N MET A 1 -5.61 5.78 5.46
CA MET A 1 -4.95 5.30 6.72
C MET A 1 -3.44 5.16 6.54
N TYR A 2 -2.96 4.45 5.50
CA TYR A 2 -1.53 4.31 5.18
C TYR A 2 -0.72 5.62 5.07
N TYR A 3 -1.28 6.69 4.48
CA TYR A 3 -0.59 7.99 4.32
C TYR A 3 -0.65 8.91 5.56
N PHE A 4 -1.31 8.49 6.63
CA PHE A 4 -1.63 9.36 7.76
C PHE A 4 -0.38 9.92 8.47
N THR A 5 0.69 9.14 8.61
CA THR A 5 1.91 9.60 9.28
C THR A 5 2.81 10.47 8.40
N SER A 6 2.56 10.53 7.08
CA SER A 6 3.43 11.20 6.13
C SER A 6 3.60 12.70 6.38
N PRO A 7 2.54 13.49 6.62
CA PRO A 7 2.71 14.92 6.91
C PRO A 7 3.49 15.16 8.21
N ILE A 8 3.29 14.30 9.22
CA ILE A 8 4.02 14.37 10.49
C ILE A 8 5.53 14.19 10.26
N TYR A 9 5.90 13.24 9.41
CA TYR A 9 7.31 13.02 9.06
C TYR A 9 7.91 14.21 8.33
N VAL A 10 7.23 14.76 7.33
CA VAL A 10 7.72 15.96 6.63
C VAL A 10 8.01 17.08 7.62
N ASP A 11 7.06 17.33 8.53
CA ASP A 11 7.15 18.39 9.52
C ASP A 11 8.32 18.18 10.50
N ILE A 12 8.49 16.96 11.04
CA ILE A 12 9.61 16.62 11.92
C ILE A 12 10.96 16.73 11.19
N PHE A 13 11.06 16.27 9.94
CA PHE A 13 12.32 16.34 9.20
C PHE A 13 12.74 17.79 8.92
N ILE A 14 11.78 18.67 8.62
CA ILE A 14 12.06 20.08 8.29
C ILE A 14 12.25 20.91 9.56
N ASN A 15 11.30 20.85 10.50
CA ASN A 15 11.24 21.76 11.65
C ASN A 15 12.09 21.28 12.83
N GLU A 16 12.14 19.97 13.11
CA GLU A 16 12.88 19.43 14.26
C GLU A 16 14.29 19.00 13.86
N ALA A 17 14.43 18.22 12.78
CA ALA A 17 15.74 17.73 12.32
C ALA A 17 16.53 18.76 11.49
N GLY A 18 15.92 19.89 11.14
CA GLY A 18 16.56 21.01 10.44
C GLY A 18 16.95 20.72 8.99
N TRP A 19 16.29 19.77 8.31
CA TRP A 19 16.56 19.52 6.90
C TRP A 19 15.96 20.62 6.03
N SER A 20 16.66 20.98 4.95
CA SER A 20 16.05 21.80 3.91
C SER A 20 15.01 20.99 3.14
N GLN A 21 13.98 21.67 2.62
CA GLN A 21 12.96 21.04 1.79
C GLN A 21 13.56 20.41 0.52
N GLU A 22 14.60 21.01 -0.05
CA GLU A 22 15.35 20.46 -1.18
C GLU A 22 16.04 19.14 -0.82
N LYS A 23 16.72 19.07 0.34
CA LYS A 23 17.36 17.83 0.82
C LYS A 23 16.32 16.74 1.04
N TYR A 24 15.23 17.05 1.73
CA TYR A 24 14.15 16.10 1.99
C TYR A 24 13.57 15.54 0.69
N ASN A 25 13.18 16.43 -0.23
CA ASN A 25 12.62 16.04 -1.52
C ASN A 25 13.62 15.26 -2.40
N GLY A 26 14.91 15.60 -2.35
CA GLY A 26 15.95 14.88 -3.06
C GLY A 26 16.13 13.45 -2.55
N VAL A 27 16.07 13.23 -1.23
CA VAL A 27 16.12 11.88 -0.64
C VAL A 27 14.85 11.09 -0.95
N VAL A 28 13.68 11.71 -0.78
CA VAL A 28 12.38 11.08 -1.04
C VAL A 28 12.24 10.69 -2.52
N GLY A 29 12.44 11.65 -3.42
CA GLY A 29 12.32 11.43 -4.87
C GLY A 29 13.46 10.62 -5.49
N GLY A 30 14.59 10.47 -4.78
CA GLY A 30 15.71 9.65 -5.19
C GLY A 30 15.67 8.25 -4.56
N VAL A 31 16.51 8.06 -3.55
CA VAL A 31 16.77 6.73 -2.97
C VAL A 31 15.54 6.10 -2.30
N ALA A 32 14.67 6.90 -1.66
CA ALA A 32 13.50 6.35 -0.98
C ALA A 32 12.45 5.84 -1.98
N MET A 33 12.21 6.59 -3.06
CA MET A 33 11.31 6.15 -4.13
C MET A 33 11.81 4.87 -4.81
N LEU A 34 13.11 4.77 -5.08
CA LEU A 34 13.71 3.51 -5.59
C LEU A 34 13.52 2.34 -4.61
N SER A 35 13.66 2.62 -3.31
CA SER A 35 13.39 1.66 -2.23
C SER A 35 11.93 1.19 -2.24
N ALA A 36 10.97 2.10 -2.45
CA ALA A 36 9.56 1.74 -2.57
C ALA A 36 9.27 0.85 -3.78
N VAL A 37 9.83 1.18 -4.95
CA VAL A 37 9.71 0.35 -6.17
C VAL A 37 10.29 -1.05 -5.93
N PHE A 38 11.45 -1.13 -5.30
CA PHE A 38 12.03 -2.43 -4.93
C PHE A 38 11.14 -3.20 -3.94
N GLY A 39 10.56 -2.50 -2.97
CA GLY A 39 9.56 -3.06 -2.06
C GLY A 39 8.34 -3.61 -2.79
N GLN A 40 7.82 -2.91 -3.81
CA GLN A 40 6.69 -3.39 -4.60
C GLN A 40 7.02 -4.70 -5.34
N ILE A 41 8.22 -4.82 -5.91
CA ILE A 41 8.66 -6.07 -6.56
C ILE A 41 8.70 -7.21 -5.54
N VAL A 42 9.31 -6.97 -4.37
CA VAL A 42 9.37 -7.97 -3.29
C VAL A 42 7.96 -8.35 -2.81
N GLY A 43 7.06 -7.38 -2.66
CA GLY A 43 5.68 -7.61 -2.25
C GLY A 43 4.90 -8.48 -3.23
N GLY A 44 5.06 -8.25 -4.54
CA GLY A 44 4.48 -9.11 -5.58
C GLY A 44 4.97 -10.55 -5.47
N ILE A 45 6.29 -10.75 -5.45
CA ILE A 45 6.91 -12.08 -5.34
C ILE A 45 6.46 -12.82 -4.08
N LEU A 46 6.40 -12.12 -2.94
CA LEU A 46 5.91 -12.70 -1.69
C LEU A 46 4.42 -13.05 -1.79
N GLY A 47 3.62 -12.17 -2.39
CA GLY A 47 2.19 -12.36 -2.59
C GLY A 47 1.88 -13.63 -3.38
N ASP A 48 2.59 -13.83 -4.49
CA ASP A 48 2.44 -15.02 -5.34
C ASP A 48 2.83 -16.31 -4.59
N ARG A 49 3.86 -16.24 -3.74
CA ARG A 49 4.37 -17.41 -3.03
C ARG A 49 3.58 -17.79 -1.77
N PHE A 50 3.10 -16.81 -1.02
CA PHE A 50 2.53 -17.03 0.32
C PHE A 50 1.02 -16.71 0.41
N GLY A 51 0.43 -16.20 -0.66
CA GLY A 51 -0.94 -15.73 -0.71
C GLY A 51 -1.03 -14.24 -0.37
N ILE A 52 -1.69 -13.49 -1.25
CA ILE A 52 -1.65 -12.03 -1.23
C ILE A 52 -2.26 -11.43 0.03
N ARG A 53 -3.33 -12.01 0.59
CA ARG A 53 -3.95 -11.54 1.83
C ARG A 53 -3.01 -11.68 3.02
N ARG A 54 -2.31 -12.82 3.14
CA ARG A 54 -1.38 -13.06 4.25
C ARG A 54 -0.23 -12.06 4.22
N VAL A 55 0.34 -11.84 3.03
CA VAL A 55 1.42 -10.88 2.84
C VAL A 55 0.95 -9.45 3.11
N ALA A 56 -0.24 -9.07 2.63
CA ALA A 56 -0.85 -7.78 2.94
C ALA A 56 -0.99 -7.55 4.46
N MET A 57 -1.53 -8.52 5.20
CA MET A 57 -1.67 -8.39 6.65
C MET A 57 -0.31 -8.21 7.35
N VAL A 58 0.68 -9.04 7.00
CA VAL A 58 2.03 -8.95 7.59
C VAL A 58 2.70 -7.61 7.25
N SER A 59 2.55 -7.13 6.02
CA SER A 59 3.15 -5.87 5.59
C SER A 59 2.52 -4.67 6.30
N PHE A 60 1.19 -4.63 6.45
CA PHE A 60 0.52 -3.55 7.19
C PHE A 60 0.83 -3.56 8.69
N ILE A 61 0.96 -4.74 9.32
CA ILE A 61 1.43 -4.85 10.71
C ILE A 61 2.87 -4.32 10.83
N THR A 62 3.74 -4.75 9.92
CA THR A 62 5.14 -4.32 9.89
C THR A 62 5.24 -2.81 9.70
N LEU A 63 4.40 -2.24 8.82
CA LEU A 63 4.33 -0.81 8.57
C LEU A 63 3.86 -0.03 9.82
N ALA A 64 2.88 -0.56 10.55
CA ALA A 64 2.43 0.03 11.80
C ALA A 64 3.54 0.05 12.85
N PHE A 65 4.30 -1.04 13.00
CA PHE A 65 5.45 -1.07 13.89
C PHE A 65 6.59 -0.16 13.44
N ALA A 66 6.86 -0.07 12.14
CA ALA A 66 7.83 0.87 11.60
C ALA A 66 7.40 2.32 11.87
N ASN A 67 6.12 2.64 11.72
CA ASN A 67 5.57 3.95 12.10
C ASN A 67 5.80 4.24 13.60
N ALA A 68 5.50 3.29 14.49
CA ALA A 68 5.73 3.43 15.93
C ALA A 68 7.22 3.56 16.28
N THR A 69 8.10 2.84 15.57
CA THR A 69 9.56 2.88 15.75
C THR A 69 10.11 4.30 15.56
N PHE A 70 9.51 5.10 14.66
CA PHE A 70 9.94 6.47 14.44
C PHE A 70 9.83 7.36 15.69
N ALA A 71 8.79 7.16 16.49
CA ALA A 71 8.61 7.88 17.74
C ALA A 71 9.73 7.54 18.76
N PHE A 72 10.16 6.28 18.81
CA PHE A 72 11.30 5.88 19.63
C PHE A 72 12.64 6.48 19.17
N LEU A 73 12.73 6.87 17.89
CA LEU A 73 13.91 7.51 17.33
C LEU A 73 14.00 9.02 17.62
N GLN A 74 13.09 9.59 18.41
CA GLN A 74 13.10 11.02 18.79
C GLN A 74 14.48 11.54 19.25
N PRO A 75 15.25 10.83 20.10
CA PRO A 75 16.59 11.28 20.50
C PRO A 75 17.61 11.37 19.35
N PHE A 76 17.32 10.69 18.23
CA PHE A 76 18.20 10.56 17.07
C PHE A 76 17.71 11.33 15.84
N TRP A 77 16.65 12.13 15.94
CA TRP A 77 16.13 12.91 14.80
C TRP A 77 17.17 13.89 14.22
N MET A 78 18.08 14.41 15.04
CA MET A 78 19.18 15.26 14.53
C MET A 78 20.22 14.48 13.69
N SER A 79 20.23 13.15 13.77
CA SER A 79 21.15 12.33 12.99
C SER A 79 20.60 12.09 11.59
N THR A 80 21.18 12.80 10.61
CA THR A 80 20.82 12.64 9.18
C THR A 80 20.91 11.17 8.75
N PHE A 81 21.94 10.45 9.16
CA PHE A 81 22.12 9.04 8.78
C PHE A 81 20.97 8.14 9.27
N VAL A 82 20.56 8.30 10.54
CA VAL A 82 19.46 7.51 11.12
C VAL A 82 18.15 7.84 10.42
N MET A 83 17.87 9.12 10.21
CA MET A 83 16.64 9.58 9.57
C MET A 83 16.54 9.17 8.09
N THR A 84 17.63 9.28 7.32
CA THR A 84 17.67 8.79 5.92
C THR A 84 17.44 7.28 5.88
N THR A 85 18.10 6.51 6.74
CA THR A 85 17.95 5.05 6.79
C THR A 85 16.53 4.64 7.15
N PHE A 86 15.93 5.32 8.15
CA PHE A 86 14.53 5.12 8.50
C PHE A 86 13.62 5.40 7.32
N LEU A 87 13.81 6.53 6.63
CA LEU A 87 12.95 6.94 5.51
C LEU A 87 13.05 5.94 4.34
N VAL A 88 14.25 5.47 4.01
CA VAL A 88 14.46 4.44 2.97
C VAL A 88 13.79 3.12 3.35
N GLY A 89 13.97 2.66 4.59
CA GLY A 89 13.35 1.43 5.09
C GLY A 89 11.83 1.54 5.15
N GLN A 90 11.33 2.71 5.51
CA GLN A 90 9.89 2.94 5.59
C GLN A 90 9.25 2.92 4.20
N TYR A 91 9.84 3.60 3.22
CA TYR A 91 9.38 3.55 1.84
C TYR A 91 9.38 2.13 1.26
N PHE A 92 10.36 1.30 1.63
CA PHE A 92 10.39 -0.12 1.23
C PHE A 92 9.18 -0.92 1.75
N ILE A 93 8.94 -0.88 3.07
CA ILE A 93 7.82 -1.60 3.71
C ILE A 93 6.49 -1.07 3.20
N ALA A 94 6.44 0.25 3.00
CA ALA A 94 5.26 0.94 2.52
C ALA A 94 4.95 0.54 1.05
N GLY A 95 5.99 0.42 0.20
CA GLY A 95 5.90 -0.14 -1.14
C GLY A 95 5.34 -1.56 -1.19
N ILE A 96 5.82 -2.47 -0.33
CA ILE A 96 5.25 -3.82 -0.17
C ILE A 96 3.77 -3.73 0.17
N SER A 97 3.41 -2.91 1.15
CA SER A 97 2.03 -2.80 1.62
C SER A 97 1.08 -2.27 0.54
N LEU A 98 1.54 -1.29 -0.24
CA LEU A 98 0.74 -0.71 -1.32
C LEU A 98 0.48 -1.70 -2.45
N ILE A 99 1.50 -2.44 -2.91
CA ILE A 99 1.29 -3.42 -3.99
C ILE A 99 0.36 -4.54 -3.52
N CYS A 100 0.52 -5.03 -2.28
CA CYS A 100 -0.35 -6.07 -1.75
C CYS A 100 -1.80 -5.59 -1.62
N LEU A 101 -2.02 -4.33 -1.25
CA LEU A 101 -3.36 -3.74 -1.22
C LEU A 101 -3.98 -3.66 -2.62
N ILE A 102 -3.22 -3.20 -3.62
CA ILE A 102 -3.70 -3.11 -5.01
C ILE A 102 -4.03 -4.51 -5.54
N SER A 103 -3.14 -5.48 -5.35
CA SER A 103 -3.37 -6.87 -5.75
C SER A 103 -4.57 -7.51 -5.04
N MET A 104 -4.82 -7.20 -3.77
CA MET A 104 -6.05 -7.61 -3.07
C MET A 104 -7.30 -7.03 -3.74
N CYS A 105 -7.30 -5.74 -4.07
CA CYS A 105 -8.41 -5.14 -4.81
C CYS A 105 -8.61 -5.81 -6.17
N MET A 106 -7.53 -6.19 -6.87
CA MET A 106 -7.62 -6.88 -8.16
C MET A 106 -8.25 -8.27 -8.02
N ARG A 107 -7.91 -9.05 -6.99
CA ARG A 107 -8.57 -10.34 -6.73
C ARG A 107 -10.07 -10.23 -6.44
N LEU A 108 -10.48 -9.13 -5.83
CA LEU A 108 -11.89 -8.86 -5.55
C LEU A 108 -12.63 -8.29 -6.78
N THR A 109 -11.90 -7.97 -7.85
CA THR A 109 -12.45 -7.33 -9.04
C THR A 109 -13.11 -8.36 -9.93
N TRP A 110 -14.37 -8.12 -10.32
CA TRP A 110 -15.07 -8.94 -11.27
C TRP A 110 -14.66 -8.56 -12.68
N SER A 111 -14.21 -9.54 -13.47
CA SER A 111 -13.68 -9.34 -14.82
C SER A 111 -14.63 -8.53 -15.70
N LYS A 112 -15.94 -8.75 -15.56
CA LYS A 112 -16.97 -8.09 -16.37
C LYS A 112 -17.06 -6.58 -16.23
N VAL A 113 -16.67 -6.04 -15.08
CA VAL A 113 -16.76 -4.60 -14.77
C VAL A 113 -15.44 -4.07 -14.22
N GLY A 114 -14.34 -4.78 -14.50
CA GLY A 114 -13.07 -4.55 -13.85
C GLY A 114 -12.51 -3.14 -14.05
N GLY A 115 -12.66 -2.58 -15.26
CA GLY A 115 -12.24 -1.20 -15.53
C GLY A 115 -12.97 -0.16 -14.67
N THR A 116 -14.27 -0.34 -14.43
CA THR A 116 -15.06 0.55 -13.56
C THR A 116 -14.65 0.41 -12.10
N GLN A 117 -14.45 -0.83 -11.63
CA GLN A 117 -14.01 -1.10 -10.25
C GLN A 117 -12.59 -0.59 -9.99
N PHE A 118 -11.65 -0.79 -10.91
CA PHE A 118 -10.29 -0.25 -10.84
C PHE A 118 -10.32 1.28 -10.69
N THR A 119 -11.12 1.95 -11.51
CA THR A 119 -11.29 3.41 -11.44
C THR A 119 -11.83 3.82 -10.07
N ALA A 120 -12.87 3.15 -9.57
CA ALA A 120 -13.45 3.43 -8.26
C ALA A 120 -12.43 3.22 -7.13
N TYR A 121 -11.68 2.11 -7.14
CA TYR A 121 -10.65 1.84 -6.14
C TYR A 121 -9.56 2.92 -6.14
N MET A 122 -9.07 3.32 -7.32
CA MET A 122 -8.06 4.37 -7.43
C MET A 122 -8.59 5.73 -6.98
N SER A 123 -9.84 6.07 -7.30
CA SER A 123 -10.48 7.30 -6.81
C SER A 123 -10.59 7.30 -5.28
N VAL A 124 -10.98 6.18 -4.67
CA VAL A 124 -11.07 6.05 -3.21
C VAL A 124 -9.69 6.13 -2.57
N LEU A 125 -8.67 5.45 -3.12
CA LEU A 125 -7.30 5.51 -2.60
C LEU A 125 -6.76 6.94 -2.59
N ASN A 126 -6.89 7.66 -3.70
CA ASN A 126 -6.44 9.05 -3.80
C ASN A 126 -7.22 9.99 -2.86
N THR A 127 -8.55 9.83 -2.79
CA THR A 127 -9.39 10.62 -1.88
C THR A 127 -9.03 10.34 -0.42
N SER A 128 -8.72 9.08 -0.08
CA SER A 128 -8.32 8.69 1.27
C SER A 128 -6.99 9.31 1.70
N ALA A 129 -6.08 9.57 0.76
CA ALA A 129 -4.81 10.24 1.03
C ALA A 129 -5.05 11.71 1.41
N VAL A 130 -5.88 12.42 0.63
CA VAL A 130 -6.25 13.81 0.93
C VAL A 130 -6.95 13.91 2.29
N PHE A 131 -7.93 13.04 2.55
CA PHE A 131 -8.62 12.98 3.84
C PHE A 131 -7.66 12.72 5.01
N ALA A 132 -6.70 11.80 4.82
CA ALA A 132 -5.70 11.51 5.85
C ALA A 132 -4.85 12.75 6.15
N TYR A 133 -4.39 13.49 5.13
CA TYR A 133 -3.59 14.70 5.32
C TYR A 133 -4.33 15.77 6.12
N THR A 134 -5.60 16.03 5.79
CA THR A 134 -6.42 16.99 6.55
C THR A 134 -6.60 16.58 8.01
N LEU A 135 -6.77 15.28 8.28
CA LEU A 135 -6.90 14.77 9.64
C LEU A 135 -5.57 14.90 10.41
N THR A 136 -4.45 14.61 9.74
CA THR A 136 -3.11 14.70 10.34
C THR A 136 -2.77 16.13 10.75
N GLU A 137 -3.02 17.12 9.88
CA GLU A 137 -2.80 18.54 10.21
C GLU A 137 -3.56 18.95 11.47
N ARG A 138 -4.84 18.58 11.55
CA ARG A 138 -5.66 18.83 12.74
C ARG A 138 -5.07 18.14 13.98
N MET A 139 -4.52 16.95 13.84
CA MET A 139 -3.91 16.23 14.96
C MET A 139 -2.61 16.87 15.46
N ILE A 140 -1.73 17.35 14.57
CA ILE A 140 -0.48 18.03 14.96
C ILE A 140 -0.78 19.34 15.74
N SER A 141 -1.90 20.00 15.46
CA SER A 141 -2.30 21.20 16.22
C SER A 141 -2.81 20.94 17.65
N ILE A 142 -3.13 19.69 17.99
CA ILE A 142 -3.78 19.31 19.26
C ILE A 142 -2.86 18.42 20.11
N PHE A 143 -2.07 17.55 19.46
CA PHE A 143 -1.19 16.57 20.11
C PHE A 143 0.28 16.84 19.80
N ASP A 144 1.17 16.37 20.67
CA ASP A 144 2.59 16.28 20.38
C ASP A 144 2.87 15.25 19.27
N TYR A 145 4.00 15.42 18.58
CA TYR A 145 4.40 14.56 17.47
C TYR A 145 4.42 13.07 17.83
N THR A 146 4.96 12.72 18.99
CA THR A 146 5.09 11.33 19.45
C THR A 146 3.73 10.68 19.63
N THR A 147 2.80 11.35 20.31
CA THR A 147 1.41 10.86 20.44
C THR A 147 0.72 10.74 19.07
N ALA A 148 0.88 11.73 18.19
CA ALA A 148 0.27 11.70 16.86
C ALA A 148 0.78 10.53 16.00
N ILE A 149 2.09 10.21 16.09
CA ILE A 149 2.69 9.05 15.42
C ILE A 149 2.10 7.74 15.94
N TYR A 150 1.96 7.58 17.27
CA TYR A 150 1.38 6.35 17.83
C TYR A 150 -0.08 6.15 17.44
N ILE A 151 -0.88 7.23 17.37
CA ILE A 151 -2.24 7.15 16.85
C ILE A 151 -2.21 6.73 15.37
N GLY A 152 -1.31 7.30 14.56
CA GLY A 152 -1.13 6.90 13.17
C GLY A 152 -0.75 5.42 13.00
N ALA A 153 0.13 4.91 13.87
CA ALA A 153 0.49 3.49 13.92
C ALA A 153 -0.71 2.60 14.28
N ALA A 154 -1.50 3.00 15.29
CA ALA A 154 -2.71 2.28 15.68
C ALA A 154 -3.76 2.26 14.56
N LEU A 155 -3.97 3.40 13.89
CA LEU A 155 -4.83 3.54 12.72
C LEU A 155 -4.38 2.64 11.54
N THR A 156 -3.07 2.51 11.35
CA THR A 156 -2.51 1.58 10.36
C THR A 156 -2.82 0.12 10.74
N MET A 157 -2.69 -0.25 12.02
CA MET A 157 -3.07 -1.58 12.50
C MET A 157 -4.56 -1.90 12.31
N VAL A 158 -5.45 -0.92 12.52
CA VAL A 158 -6.89 -1.10 12.28
C VAL A 158 -7.17 -1.53 10.83
N THR A 159 -6.38 -1.08 9.86
CA THR A 159 -6.51 -1.52 8.46
C THR A 159 -6.26 -3.04 8.31
N THR A 160 -5.30 -3.57 9.07
CA THR A 160 -5.02 -5.02 9.12
C THR A 160 -6.21 -5.80 9.66
N PHE A 161 -6.89 -5.27 10.68
CA PHE A 161 -8.08 -5.91 11.24
C PHE A 161 -9.16 -6.09 10.18
N PHE A 162 -9.43 -5.07 9.34
CA PHE A 162 -10.40 -5.20 8.25
C PHE A 162 -9.96 -6.21 7.18
N LEU A 163 -8.67 -6.24 6.82
CA LEU A 163 -8.12 -7.23 5.88
C LEU A 163 -8.36 -8.68 6.35
N ALA A 164 -8.39 -8.93 7.66
CA ALA A 164 -8.65 -10.25 8.20
C ALA A 164 -10.06 -10.79 7.91
N PHE A 165 -11.03 -9.91 7.62
CA PHE A 165 -12.41 -10.30 7.27
C PHE A 165 -12.66 -10.44 5.77
N ILE A 166 -11.69 -10.06 4.92
CA ILE A 166 -11.84 -10.11 3.47
C ILE A 166 -11.51 -11.52 2.97
N ASP A 167 -12.46 -12.21 2.34
CA ASP A 167 -12.21 -13.45 1.59
C ASP A 167 -11.77 -13.07 0.16
N GLU A 168 -10.49 -13.25 -0.18
CA GLU A 168 -9.98 -12.90 -1.51
C GLU A 168 -10.51 -13.81 -2.63
N ASN A 169 -11.12 -14.95 -2.32
CA ASN A 169 -11.63 -15.91 -3.31
C ASN A 169 -13.15 -15.82 -3.50
N GLU A 170 -13.83 -14.88 -2.83
CA GLU A 170 -15.29 -14.74 -2.92
C GLU A 170 -15.73 -14.39 -4.35
N THR A 171 -15.03 -13.46 -5.01
CA THR A 171 -15.34 -13.06 -6.38
C THR A 171 -15.18 -14.23 -7.34
N ASP A 172 -14.07 -14.97 -7.25
CA ASP A 172 -13.81 -16.15 -8.08
C ASP A 172 -14.92 -17.19 -7.93
N ARG A 173 -15.33 -17.46 -6.67
CA ARG A 173 -16.35 -18.45 -6.33
C ARG A 173 -17.76 -18.05 -6.79
N VAL A 174 -18.16 -16.80 -6.57
CA VAL A 174 -19.56 -16.36 -6.73
C VAL A 174 -19.84 -15.76 -8.10
N LEU A 175 -18.85 -15.05 -8.67
CA LEU A 175 -19.06 -14.23 -9.87
C LEU A 175 -18.33 -14.76 -11.12
N GLU A 176 -17.17 -15.39 -10.95
CA GLU A 176 -16.43 -15.99 -12.07
C GLU A 176 -16.79 -17.47 -12.26
N GLY A 177 -17.29 -18.15 -11.23
CA GLY A 177 -17.61 -19.58 -11.28
C GLY A 177 -16.37 -20.48 -11.39
N ILE A 178 -15.20 -19.96 -11.00
CA ILE A 178 -13.93 -20.68 -10.97
C ILE A 178 -13.88 -21.48 -9.65
N GLU A 179 -14.00 -22.81 -9.73
CA GLU A 179 -13.80 -23.66 -8.54
C GLU A 179 -12.33 -23.60 -8.10
N SER A 180 -12.11 -23.44 -6.79
CA SER A 180 -10.78 -23.33 -6.19
C SER A 180 -9.88 -24.52 -6.57
N GLY A 181 -8.96 -24.32 -7.51
CA GLY A 181 -7.98 -25.35 -7.91
C GLY A 181 -7.63 -25.41 -9.40
N SER A 182 -8.28 -24.64 -10.28
CA SER A 182 -7.78 -24.48 -11.66
C SER A 182 -6.71 -23.39 -11.68
N ASP A 183 -5.44 -23.79 -11.74
CA ASP A 183 -4.31 -22.93 -12.12
C ASP A 183 -4.44 -22.51 -13.60
N GLU A 184 -5.52 -21.83 -13.97
CA GLU A 184 -5.58 -21.11 -15.25
C GLU A 184 -4.92 -19.75 -15.04
N PRO A 185 -3.82 -19.47 -15.75
CA PRO A 185 -3.11 -18.20 -15.62
C PRO A 185 -4.00 -17.10 -16.19
N ASP A 186 -4.29 -16.08 -15.39
CA ASP A 186 -4.76 -14.77 -15.83
C ASP A 186 -5.81 -14.80 -16.96
N ASN A 187 -6.92 -15.51 -16.75
CA ASN A 187 -8.10 -15.21 -17.53
C ASN A 187 -8.72 -13.95 -16.93
N LEU A 188 -8.31 -12.78 -17.46
CA LEU A 188 -8.85 -11.44 -17.18
C LEU A 188 -10.35 -11.30 -17.56
N GLY A 189 -11.08 -12.42 -17.60
CA GLY A 189 -12.38 -12.58 -18.25
C GLY A 189 -12.37 -12.03 -19.66
N GLU A 190 -11.26 -12.09 -20.40
CA GLU A 190 -11.30 -11.80 -21.83
C GLU A 190 -11.81 -13.04 -22.58
N SER A 191 -11.42 -14.26 -22.18
CA SER A 191 -11.74 -15.45 -22.97
C SER A 191 -13.24 -15.79 -22.98
N ALA A 192 -13.94 -15.59 -21.86
CA ALA A 192 -15.37 -15.90 -21.76
C ALA A 192 -16.24 -15.03 -22.70
N TRP A 193 -15.85 -13.78 -22.92
CA TRP A 193 -16.57 -12.84 -23.80
C TRP A 193 -16.15 -13.01 -25.26
N TRP A 194 -14.87 -13.31 -25.51
CA TRP A 194 -14.37 -13.61 -26.84
C TRP A 194 -14.97 -14.91 -27.40
N GLU A 195 -15.26 -15.89 -26.55
CA GLU A 195 -15.95 -17.13 -26.95
C GLU A 195 -17.46 -16.92 -27.19
N GLU A 196 -18.14 -16.07 -26.41
CA GLU A 196 -19.55 -15.73 -26.64
C GLU A 196 -19.78 -14.93 -27.95
N GLU A 197 -18.85 -14.05 -28.33
CA GLU A 197 -18.97 -13.25 -29.56
C GLU A 197 -18.37 -13.91 -30.81
N GLY A 198 -17.85 -15.14 -30.72
CA GLY A 198 -17.30 -15.86 -31.88
C GLY A 198 -16.00 -15.25 -32.41
N GLY A 199 -15.18 -14.66 -31.52
CA GLY A 199 -13.88 -14.09 -31.87
C GLY A 199 -12.87 -15.14 -32.31
N GLY A 200 -12.31 -14.99 -33.51
CA GLY A 200 -11.23 -15.82 -33.99
C GLY A 200 -9.99 -15.75 -33.08
N LYS A 201 -9.19 -16.82 -33.09
CA LYS A 201 -8.03 -17.02 -32.20
C LYS A 201 -7.15 -15.76 -32.05
N PRO A 202 -6.70 -15.43 -30.82
CA PRO A 202 -5.85 -14.28 -30.59
C PRO A 202 -4.50 -14.44 -31.29
N VAL A 203 -4.04 -13.36 -31.92
CA VAL A 203 -2.82 -13.31 -32.75
C VAL A 203 -1.54 -13.60 -31.96
N ALA A 204 -1.62 -13.59 -30.62
CA ALA A 204 -0.53 -13.96 -29.72
C ALA A 204 -0.20 -15.46 -29.70
N ALA A 205 -1.01 -16.32 -30.33
CA ALA A 205 -0.81 -17.76 -30.41
C ALA A 205 -0.21 -18.24 -31.76
N THR A 206 0.57 -17.39 -32.45
CA THR A 206 1.39 -17.80 -33.61
C THR A 206 2.87 -17.62 -33.32
#